data_AF-R7NIH3-F1
#
_entry.id   AF-R7NIH3-F1
#
_cell.length_a   1.000
_cell.length_b   1.000
_cell.length_c   1.000
_cell.angle_alpha   90.00
_cell.angle_beta   90.00
_cell.angle_gamma   90.00
#
_symmetry.space_group_name_H-M   'P 1'
#
loop_
_entity.id
_entity.type
_entity.pdbx_description
1 polymer ?
#
loop_
_entity_poly.entity_id
_entity_poly.type
_entity_poly.pdbx_seq_one_letter_code
_entity_poly.pdbx_strand_id
1 'polypeptide(L)' 'MDKNYAKKLENKIKKKDSFSGSYGCRGYDTFGPWKIIGGIAKKHPNQKDLKKAKEFIDRIIR' A
#
# COMPACT_ATOMS: atom_id res chain seq x y z
N MET A 1 -9.68 -0.18 -3.45
CA MET A 1 -8.36 0.46 -3.73
C MET A 1 -8.02 -0.04 -5.11
N ASP A 2 -8.46 0.70 -6.12
CA ASP A 2 -8.75 0.08 -7.41
C ASP A 2 -7.53 0.14 -8.34
N LYS A 3 -6.44 0.77 -7.88
CA LYS A 3 -5.16 0.87 -8.57
C LYS A 3 -4.06 0.14 -7.78
N ASN A 4 -3.45 -0.85 -8.43
CA ASN A 4 -2.23 -1.51 -7.94
C ASN A 4 -0.99 -0.69 -8.37
N TYR A 5 -0.49 0.15 -7.48
CA TYR A 5 0.72 0.96 -7.70
C TYR A 5 2.00 0.12 -7.79
N ALA A 6 2.03 -1.05 -7.15
CA ALA A 6 3.18 -1.95 -7.13
C ALA A 6 3.36 -2.74 -8.43
N LYS A 7 2.37 -2.76 -9.34
CA LYS A 7 2.35 -3.60 -10.56
C LYS A 7 3.61 -3.49 -11.42
N LYS A 8 4.15 -2.27 -11.59
CA LYS A 8 5.39 -2.07 -12.36
C LYS A 8 6.61 -2.69 -11.66
N LEU A 9 6.67 -2.60 -10.33
CA LEU A 9 7.74 -3.18 -9.54
C LEU A 9 7.62 -4.71 -9.48
N GLU A 10 6.42 -5.22 -9.24
CA GLU A 10 6.08 -6.65 -9.30
C GLU A 10 6.55 -7.29 -10.60
N ASN A 11 6.23 -6.67 -11.75
CA ASN A 11 6.66 -7.18 -13.06
C ASN A 11 8.19 -7.18 -13.24
N LYS A 12 8.92 -6.27 -12.58
CA LYS A 12 10.38 -6.25 -12.63
C LYS A 12 10.99 -7.31 -11.72
N ILE A 13 10.42 -7.53 -10.53
CA ILE A 13 10.90 -8.54 -9.57
C ILE A 13 10.66 -9.93 -10.14
N LYS A 14 9.45 -10.23 -10.64
CA LYS A 14 9.11 -11.54 -11.23
C LYS A 14 10.01 -11.99 -12.38
N LYS A 15 10.71 -11.05 -13.04
CA LYS A 15 11.67 -11.36 -14.12
C LYS A 15 13.05 -11.73 -13.61
N LYS A 16 13.36 -11.42 -12.35
CA LYS A 16 14.69 -11.58 -11.75
C LYS A 16 14.69 -12.57 -10.60
N ASP A 17 13.57 -12.67 -9.89
CA ASP A 17 13.46 -13.46 -8.66
C ASP A 17 11.99 -13.79 -8.34
N SER A 18 11.80 -14.60 -7.30
CA SER A 18 10.53 -14.97 -6.71
C SER A 18 9.82 -13.76 -6.09
N PHE A 19 8.49 -13.69 -6.24
CA PHE A 19 7.67 -12.60 -5.73
C PHE A 19 6.46 -13.15 -4.98
N SER A 20 6.43 -12.96 -3.66
CA SER A 20 5.38 -13.50 -2.77
C SER A 20 4.13 -12.62 -2.67
N GLY A 21 4.15 -11.39 -3.19
CA GLY A 21 3.00 -10.50 -3.22
C GLY A 21 3.31 -9.05 -2.83
N SER A 22 2.30 -8.19 -2.89
CA SER A 22 2.38 -6.80 -2.44
C SER A 22 1.15 -6.40 -1.63
N TYR A 23 1.36 -5.58 -0.61
CA TYR A 23 0.30 -4.93 0.15
C TYR A 23 0.51 -3.42 0.16
N GLY A 24 -0.59 -2.66 0.17
CA GLY A 24 -0.56 -1.22 0.32
C GLY A 24 -1.87 -0.71 0.92
N CYS A 25 -1.80 0.45 1.57
CA CYS A 25 -2.95 1.21 2.05
C CYS A 25 -2.95 2.62 1.42
N ARG A 26 -3.99 3.41 1.69
CA ARG A 26 -4.00 4.81 1.24
C ARG A 26 -2.92 5.58 2.00
N GLY A 27 -2.03 6.27 1.29
CA GLY A 27 -1.04 7.15 1.89
C GLY A 27 -1.67 8.51 2.24
N TYR A 28 -1.34 9.04 3.42
CA TYR A 28 -1.70 10.42 3.76
C TYR A 28 -0.92 11.38 2.86
N ASP A 29 -1.64 12.20 2.09
CA ASP A 29 -1.05 13.13 1.13
C ASP A 29 -1.49 14.57 1.45
N THR A 30 -0.49 15.42 1.65
CA THR A 30 -0.63 16.86 1.94
C THR A 30 0.03 17.74 0.89
N PHE A 31 0.32 17.23 -0.31
CA PHE A 31 0.95 18.01 -1.38
C PHE A 31 -0.05 18.88 -2.15
N GLY A 32 0.41 20.07 -2.55
CA GLY A 32 -0.34 20.97 -3.40
C GLY A 32 -1.60 21.56 -2.75
N PRO A 33 -2.68 21.80 -3.52
CA PRO A 33 -3.92 22.38 -3.02
C PRO A 33 -4.52 21.63 -1.82
N TRP A 34 -4.25 20.31 -1.74
CA TRP A 34 -4.73 19.47 -0.64
C TRP A 34 -4.18 19.89 0.72
N LYS A 35 -3.00 20.54 0.79
CA LYS A 35 -2.44 21.09 2.04
C LYS A 35 -3.41 22.06 2.72
N ILE A 36 -4.11 22.89 1.93
CA ILE A 36 -5.00 23.96 2.42
C ILE A 36 -6.27 23.37 3.04
N ILE A 37 -6.76 22.26 2.51
CA ILE A 37 -7.89 21.51 3.06
C ILE A 37 -7.45 20.37 4.01
N GLY A 38 -6.16 20.37 4.39
CA GLY A 38 -5.52 19.51 5.38
C GLY A 38 -5.17 18.08 4.93
N GLY A 39 -5.17 17.81 3.63
CA GLY A 39 -4.72 16.59 2.97
C GLY A 39 -5.81 15.58 2.65
N ILE A 40 -5.47 14.59 1.82
CA ILE A 40 -6.32 13.43 1.48
C ILE A 40 -5.85 12.18 2.21
N ALA A 41 -6.77 11.23 2.44
CA ALA A 41 -6.48 10.00 3.20
C ALA A 41 -5.90 10.26 4.61
N LYS A 42 -6.34 11.37 5.25
CA LYS A 42 -6.09 11.62 6.67
C LYS A 42 -6.47 10.39 7.49
N LYS A 43 -5.71 10.14 8.57
CA LYS A 43 -5.86 8.98 9.47
C LYS A 43 -5.42 7.64 8.88
N HIS A 44 -4.81 7.60 7.70
CA HIS A 44 -4.20 6.38 7.18
C HIS A 44 -2.66 6.44 7.29
N PRO A 45 -1.99 5.33 7.61
CA PRO A 45 -2.58 4.03 7.97
C PRO A 45 -3.35 4.08 9.32
N ASN A 46 -4.51 3.43 9.39
CA ASN A 46 -5.28 3.23 10.62
C ASN A 46 -5.20 1.77 11.11
N GLN A 47 -5.84 1.47 12.23
CA GLN A 47 -5.90 0.12 12.80
C GLN A 47 -6.41 -0.95 11.81
N LYS A 48 -7.34 -0.62 10.90
CA LYS A 48 -7.82 -1.56 9.88
C LYS A 48 -6.75 -1.82 8.81
N ASP A 49 -5.99 -0.81 8.43
CA ASP A 49 -4.85 -0.98 7.51
C ASP A 49 -3.77 -1.85 8.15
N LEU A 50 -3.43 -1.60 9.42
CA LEU A 50 -2.47 -2.40 10.18
C LEU A 50 -2.93 -3.86 10.32
N LYS A 51 -4.21 -4.10 10.62
CA LYS A 51 -4.78 -5.45 10.70
C LYS A 51 -4.63 -6.19 9.36
N LYS A 52 -4.98 -5.54 8.25
CA LYS A 52 -4.85 -6.12 6.90
C LYS A 52 -3.39 -6.36 6.50
N ALA A 53 -2.47 -5.49 6.91
CA ALA A 53 -1.04 -5.70 6.70
C ALA A 53 -0.55 -6.95 7.44
N LYS A 54 -0.99 -7.15 8.69
CA LYS A 54 -0.69 -8.36 9.47
C LYS A 54 -1.27 -9.61 8.80
N GLU A 55 -2.55 -9.59 8.42
CA GLU A 55 -3.19 -10.69 7.70
C GLU A 55 -2.47 -11.04 6.38
N PHE A 56 -1.98 -10.02 5.65
CA PHE A 56 -1.17 -10.23 4.45
C PHE A 56 0.14 -10.95 4.77
N ILE A 57 0.87 -10.52 5.80
CA ILE A 57 2.14 -11.12 6.23
C ILE A 57 1.91 -12.57 6.67
N ASP A 58 0.91 -12.82 7.51
CA ASP A 58 0.57 -14.16 8.01
C ASP A 58 0.22 -15.12 6.86
N ARG A 59 -0.37 -14.60 5.76
CA ARG A 59 -0.69 -15.39 4.57
C ARG A 59 0.53 -15.75 3.72
N ILE A 60 1.57 -14.91 3.69
CA ILE A 60 2.75 -15.16 2.84
C ILE A 60 3.86 -15.93 3.57
N ILE A 61 3.82 -15.99 4.90
CA ILE A 61 4.78 -16.74 5.73
C ILE A 61 4.33 -18.20 5.94
N ARG A 62 3.02 -18.45 5.95
CA ARG A 62 2.45 -19.80 5.95
C ARG A 62 2.66 -20.50 4.61
#